data_AF-A0A0K9NMP2-F1
#
_entry.id   AF-A0A0K9NMP2-F1
#
_cell.length_a   1.000
_cell.length_b   1.000
_cell.length_c   1.000
_cell.angle_alpha   90.00
_cell.angle_beta   90.00
_cell.angle_gamma   90.00
#
_symmetry.space_group_name_H-M   'P 1'
#
loop_
_entity.id
_entity.type
_entity.pdbx_description
1 polymer ?
#
loop_
_entity_poly.entity_id
_entity_poly.type
_entity_poly.pdbx_seq_one_letter_code
_entity_poly.pdbx_strand_id
1 'polypeptide(L)'
;MLLQRVPPPTSVTPNHRFSLKPRRNRTVTFSPASVAISASATISASSSDNGTNHSSGNELLQRHVRSGQLHQALHVLESMYRDRREVPNINPCTSLIRGFCRGKQTDKAKRVFQIVEQSGASPDVITYNVMISGYCKSGQLEDAIDLFQRMNLKSDVAPDVVTYNTLFQSLCQNGRLKPALQLLDEMTNRSGVTPDVFTYTILIEAICRDTGVGEALKVFDEMRKKGCVPDVVTYNVLINGLCKDGRLDEAIKFLKSMSFYYGCNPNVISYNIILRTMCSSDRWSDADNLLEEMLHRGCCSPSVVTFNIFINYLCRRGFLGRAMDVLKRMPEHGCTPNSLSYNPLLHGFCKEKKMDRAIEYVDKMVSSGCFPDIVTYNTLLTALCKDGKVDAAVELLSQLGSRDCSPVLITYNTVIDGLSKMGGRMDKALQLLKEMVAKGLQPDIITYSSLVSGLSREGKVDDAIVLFHQLQDDAGLTPNAMTYNAIMLGLCKNHQTDRAIDLFASMIANGCMPNESSYTILVEGIACEGMPKEALELLDELCSRRVVKKKKKKKTFSSV
;
A
#
# COMPACT_ATOMS: atom_id res chain seq x y z
N MET A 1 -37.54 -23.69 27.33
CA MET A 1 -36.42 -24.10 28.22
C MET A 1 -35.05 -23.80 27.58
N LEU A 2 -34.84 -22.61 26.99
CA LEU A 2 -33.68 -22.32 26.13
C LEU A 2 -32.89 -21.03 26.47
N LEU A 3 -33.11 -20.39 27.63
CA LEU A 3 -32.58 -19.03 27.88
C LEU A 3 -31.89 -18.81 29.23
N GLN A 4 -31.35 -19.85 29.87
CA GLN A 4 -30.61 -19.68 31.14
C GLN A 4 -29.07 -19.55 31.02
N ARG A 5 -28.50 -19.29 29.83
CA ARG A 5 -27.03 -19.13 29.69
C ARG A 5 -26.59 -17.96 28.81
N VAL A 6 -27.00 -16.73 29.15
CA VAL A 6 -26.39 -15.52 28.56
C VAL A 6 -26.05 -14.52 29.69
N PRO A 7 -24.77 -14.26 29.99
CA PRO A 7 -24.37 -13.21 30.93
C PRO A 7 -24.39 -11.82 30.25
N PRO A 8 -24.55 -10.72 31.02
CA PRO A 8 -24.61 -9.37 30.48
C PRO A 8 -23.21 -8.83 30.11
N PRO A 9 -23.12 -7.80 29.23
CA PRO A 9 -21.85 -7.25 28.78
C PRO A 9 -21.21 -6.42 29.89
N THR A 10 -20.07 -6.89 30.40
CA THR A 10 -19.20 -6.11 31.29
C THR A 10 -18.18 -5.32 30.47
N SER A 11 -18.14 -4.03 30.75
CA SER A 11 -17.12 -3.10 30.32
C SER A 11 -15.76 -3.49 30.91
N VAL A 12 -14.77 -3.74 30.06
CA VAL A 12 -13.36 -3.83 30.49
C VAL A 12 -12.49 -3.02 29.52
N THR A 13 -11.69 -2.16 30.13
CA THR A 13 -10.66 -1.28 29.55
C THR A 13 -9.51 -2.08 28.94
N PRO A 14 -8.79 -1.55 27.93
CA PRO A 14 -7.68 -2.26 27.33
C PRO A 14 -6.39 -1.95 28.08
N ASN A 15 -5.66 -2.98 28.52
CA ASN A 15 -4.23 -2.86 28.73
C ASN A 15 -3.47 -4.17 28.45
N HIS A 16 -2.35 -3.98 27.75
CA HIS A 16 -1.18 -4.85 27.57
C HIS A 16 -1.17 -5.96 26.48
N ARG A 17 -0.55 -5.58 25.35
CA ARG A 17 0.69 -6.15 24.76
C ARG A 17 1.03 -7.62 25.08
N PHE A 18 1.09 -8.46 24.04
CA PHE A 18 2.15 -9.46 23.78
C PHE A 18 2.23 -9.65 22.25
N SER A 19 3.34 -9.33 21.56
CA SER A 19 4.55 -10.16 21.37
C SER A 19 4.26 -11.53 20.77
N LEU A 20 4.35 -11.66 19.44
CA LEU A 20 4.65 -12.93 18.78
C LEU A 20 5.63 -12.71 17.60
N LYS A 21 6.72 -13.48 17.67
CA LYS A 21 7.85 -13.60 16.72
C LYS A 21 7.40 -14.23 15.39
N PRO A 22 7.99 -13.88 14.24
CA PRO A 22 7.87 -14.69 13.03
C PRO A 22 8.98 -15.76 12.97
N ARG A 23 8.56 -16.99 12.67
CA ARG A 23 9.40 -18.14 12.29
C ARG A 23 9.97 -17.96 10.88
N ARG A 24 11.12 -18.60 10.67
CA ARG A 24 12.04 -18.49 9.53
C ARG A 24 11.84 -19.61 8.49
N ASN A 25 12.25 -19.27 7.27
CA ASN A 25 12.81 -20.11 6.20
C ASN A 25 11.84 -20.83 5.24
N ARG A 26 11.95 -20.54 3.94
CA ARG A 26 12.91 -21.19 3.02
C ARG A 26 12.98 -20.43 1.68
N THR A 27 14.19 -20.02 1.30
CA THR A 27 14.56 -19.64 -0.06
C THR A 27 15.52 -20.70 -0.60
N VAL A 28 15.25 -21.20 -1.80
CA VAL A 28 16.16 -22.04 -2.58
C VAL A 28 16.51 -21.27 -3.86
N THR A 29 17.77 -20.82 -3.90
CA THR A 29 18.71 -20.63 -5.02
C THR A 29 18.19 -20.62 -6.47
N PHE A 30 18.63 -19.66 -7.32
CA PHE A 30 19.88 -19.75 -8.12
C PHE A 30 20.23 -18.42 -8.84
N SER A 31 21.55 -18.24 -9.00
CA SER A 31 22.43 -17.24 -9.65
C SER A 31 21.90 -16.17 -10.63
N PRO A 32 22.73 -15.13 -10.85
CA PRO A 32 23.14 -14.83 -12.21
C PRO A 32 24.66 -14.77 -12.43
N ALA A 33 24.98 -14.88 -13.72
CA ALA A 33 26.26 -15.14 -14.33
C ALA A 33 27.31 -14.03 -14.20
N SER A 34 28.54 -14.50 -14.35
CA SER A 34 29.81 -13.85 -14.68
C SER A 34 29.77 -12.72 -15.70
N VAL A 35 30.60 -11.70 -15.48
CA VAL A 35 31.55 -11.20 -16.51
C VAL A 35 32.87 -10.84 -15.83
N ALA A 36 33.95 -11.32 -16.44
CA ALA A 36 35.34 -11.22 -16.01
C ALA A 36 35.94 -9.82 -16.19
N ILE A 37 36.95 -9.50 -15.38
CA ILE A 37 37.98 -8.52 -15.76
C ILE A 37 39.34 -9.18 -15.57
N SER A 38 40.04 -9.31 -16.69
CA SER A 38 41.45 -9.59 -16.83
C SER A 38 42.31 -8.46 -16.25
N ALA A 39 43.34 -8.80 -15.48
CA ALA A 39 44.62 -8.09 -15.54
C ALA A 39 45.70 -8.93 -14.86
N SER A 40 46.55 -9.49 -15.70
CA SER A 40 47.87 -10.05 -15.41
C SER A 40 48.85 -8.95 -14.99
N ALA A 41 49.64 -9.20 -13.94
CA ALA A 41 51.03 -8.72 -13.86
C ALA A 41 51.80 -9.57 -12.85
N THR A 42 52.67 -10.42 -13.38
CA THR A 42 53.80 -11.12 -12.78
C THR A 42 54.75 -10.18 -12.05
N ILE A 43 55.11 -10.50 -10.79
CA ILE A 43 56.47 -10.32 -10.25
C ILE A 43 56.83 -11.56 -9.43
N SER A 44 58.07 -11.99 -9.66
CA SER A 44 58.74 -13.25 -9.36
C SER A 44 58.94 -13.61 -7.88
N ALA A 45 59.07 -14.92 -7.67
CA ALA A 45 59.45 -15.58 -6.43
C ALA A 45 60.90 -15.31 -6.00
N SER A 46 61.11 -15.22 -4.69
CA SER A 46 62.30 -15.75 -4.02
C SER A 46 61.95 -16.18 -2.60
N SER A 47 62.18 -17.46 -2.32
CA SER A 47 61.96 -18.16 -1.07
C SER A 47 63.09 -17.96 -0.07
N SER A 48 62.77 -17.63 1.19
CA SER A 48 63.35 -18.29 2.38
C SER A 48 62.80 -17.69 3.70
N ASP A 49 62.33 -18.60 4.54
CA ASP A 49 62.23 -18.59 6.00
C ASP A 49 61.18 -17.75 6.77
N ASN A 50 60.15 -18.50 7.20
CA ASN A 50 59.59 -18.59 8.56
C ASN A 50 59.65 -17.33 9.45
N GLY A 51 58.61 -16.51 9.31
CA GLY A 51 58.11 -15.61 10.35
C GLY A 51 56.60 -15.48 10.19
N THR A 52 55.83 -16.08 11.11
CA THR A 52 54.39 -15.88 11.37
C THR A 52 53.61 -15.03 10.35
N ASN A 53 52.85 -15.66 9.46
CA ASN A 53 51.82 -15.01 8.63
C ASN A 53 50.69 -14.43 9.53
N HIS A 54 50.93 -13.30 10.17
CA HIS A 54 49.88 -12.45 10.68
C HIS A 54 49.44 -11.54 9.53
N SER A 55 48.44 -11.98 8.74
CA SER A 55 47.71 -11.03 7.90
C SER A 55 47.15 -9.93 8.81
N SER A 56 47.51 -8.67 8.57
CA SER A 56 47.05 -7.56 9.39
C SER A 56 45.52 -7.61 9.50
N GLY A 57 44.96 -7.37 10.69
CA GLY A 57 43.51 -7.46 10.94
C GLY A 57 42.73 -6.53 10.00
N ASN A 58 43.35 -5.43 9.60
CA ASN A 58 42.84 -4.49 8.60
C ASN A 58 42.71 -5.09 7.17
N GLU A 59 43.64 -5.93 6.74
CA GLU A 59 43.56 -6.60 5.43
C GLU A 59 42.42 -7.64 5.42
N LEU A 60 42.28 -8.37 6.51
CA LEU A 60 41.21 -9.35 6.69
C LEU A 60 39.82 -8.66 6.73
N LEU A 61 39.73 -7.54 7.43
CA LEU A 61 38.52 -6.70 7.46
C LEU A 61 38.16 -6.21 6.05
N GLN A 62 39.12 -5.67 5.30
CA GLN A 62 38.89 -5.18 3.94
C GLN A 62 38.45 -6.32 2.99
N ARG A 63 39.03 -7.52 3.13
CA ARG A 63 38.65 -8.70 2.34
C ARG A 63 37.21 -9.13 2.58
N HIS A 64 36.78 -9.23 3.85
CA HIS A 64 35.41 -9.61 4.18
C HIS A 64 34.36 -8.56 3.80
N VAL A 65 34.71 -7.27 3.86
CA VAL A 65 33.84 -6.18 3.37
C VAL A 65 33.67 -6.26 1.85
N ARG A 66 34.75 -6.51 1.10
CA ARG A 66 34.69 -6.68 -0.36
C ARG A 66 33.90 -7.92 -0.80
N SER A 67 33.98 -9.01 -0.04
CA SER A 67 33.21 -10.24 -0.32
C SER A 67 31.74 -10.17 0.14
N GLY A 68 31.30 -9.06 0.75
CA GLY A 68 29.93 -8.90 1.26
C GLY A 68 29.61 -9.69 2.54
N GLN A 69 30.61 -10.28 3.18
CA GLN A 69 30.47 -11.08 4.40
C GLN A 69 30.43 -10.21 5.66
N LEU A 70 29.39 -9.38 5.79
CA LEU A 70 29.28 -8.35 6.83
C LEU A 70 29.41 -8.89 8.27
N HIS A 71 28.87 -10.07 8.56
CA HIS A 71 28.92 -10.64 9.91
C HIS A 71 30.32 -11.13 10.29
N GLN A 72 31.07 -11.66 9.32
CA GLN A 72 32.45 -12.09 9.54
C GLN A 72 33.38 -10.87 9.68
N ALA A 73 33.15 -9.83 8.88
CA ALA A 73 33.83 -8.54 9.03
C ALA A 73 33.62 -7.93 10.43
N LEU A 74 32.40 -7.98 10.98
CA LEU A 74 32.12 -7.53 12.35
C LEU A 74 32.88 -8.36 13.39
N HIS A 75 32.94 -9.68 13.25
CA HIS A 75 33.68 -10.53 14.19
C HIS A 75 35.19 -10.22 14.18
N VAL A 76 35.77 -9.99 13.00
CA VAL A 76 37.17 -9.55 12.86
C VAL A 76 37.37 -8.21 13.57
N LEU A 77 36.47 -7.25 13.36
CA LEU A 77 36.54 -5.96 14.03
C LEU A 77 36.44 -6.06 15.56
N GLU A 78 35.58 -6.95 16.08
CA GLU A 78 35.46 -7.21 17.51
C GLU A 78 36.71 -7.88 18.10
N SER A 79 37.36 -8.77 17.34
CA SER A 79 38.65 -9.36 17.76
C SER A 79 39.76 -8.32 17.80
N MET A 80 39.84 -7.44 16.79
CA MET A 80 40.81 -6.33 16.76
C MET A 80 40.62 -5.39 17.96
N TYR A 81 39.36 -5.12 18.35
CA TYR A 81 39.05 -4.29 19.51
C TYR A 81 39.46 -4.94 20.85
N ARG A 82 39.26 -6.25 21.00
CA ARG A 82 39.66 -6.98 22.22
C ARG A 82 41.18 -7.01 22.40
N ASP A 83 41.89 -7.25 21.30
CA ASP A 83 43.33 -7.44 21.35
C ASP A 83 44.09 -6.10 21.44
N ARG A 84 43.44 -4.97 21.13
CA ARG A 84 44.01 -3.60 21.09
C ARG A 84 45.31 -3.47 20.28
N ARG A 85 45.55 -4.39 19.34
CA ARG A 85 46.82 -4.46 18.58
C ARG A 85 46.87 -3.48 17.41
N GLU A 86 45.75 -3.24 16.73
CA GLU A 86 45.70 -2.42 15.53
C GLU A 86 44.47 -1.49 15.53
N VAL A 87 44.66 -0.26 15.05
CA VAL A 87 43.56 0.69 14.81
C VAL A 87 42.82 0.29 13.53
N PRO A 88 41.49 0.10 13.54
CA PRO A 88 40.74 -0.25 12.36
C PRO A 88 40.73 0.85 11.30
N ASN A 89 40.89 0.48 10.04
CA ASN A 89 40.76 1.40 8.91
C ASN A 89 39.31 1.90 8.78
N ILE A 90 39.15 3.22 8.67
CA ILE A 90 37.82 3.88 8.63
C ILE A 90 37.03 3.44 7.38
N ASN A 91 37.63 3.43 6.19
CA ASN A 91 36.94 3.12 4.93
C ASN A 91 36.21 1.75 4.91
N PRO A 92 36.84 0.62 5.31
CA PRO A 92 36.14 -0.65 5.52
C PRO A 92 35.03 -0.58 6.57
N CYS A 93 35.25 0.12 7.68
CA CYS A 93 34.25 0.30 8.74
C CYS A 93 33.03 1.11 8.26
N THR A 94 33.21 2.21 7.53
CA THR A 94 32.13 3.00 6.91
C THR A 94 31.31 2.16 5.94
N SER A 95 31.98 1.31 5.16
CA SER A 95 31.33 0.37 4.23
C SER A 95 30.54 -0.71 4.95
N LEU A 96 31.07 -1.21 6.07
CA LEU A 96 30.42 -2.19 6.94
C LEU A 96 29.16 -1.60 7.60
N ILE A 97 29.25 -0.38 8.14
CA ILE A 97 28.10 0.37 8.68
C ILE A 97 27.04 0.52 7.59
N ARG A 98 27.42 0.98 6.39
CA ARG A 98 26.49 1.13 5.25
C ARG A 98 25.81 -0.19 4.90
N GLY A 99 26.53 -1.30 4.92
CA GLY A 99 26.00 -2.65 4.69
C GLY A 99 24.95 -3.05 5.73
N PHE A 100 25.26 -2.87 7.02
CA PHE A 100 24.32 -3.17 8.10
C PHE A 100 23.09 -2.25 8.11
N CYS A 101 23.26 -0.96 7.81
CA CYS A 101 22.14 -0.01 7.67
C CYS A 101 21.21 -0.38 6.51
N ARG A 102 21.75 -0.82 5.36
CA ARG A 102 20.92 -1.35 4.24
C ARG A 102 20.14 -2.60 4.65
N GLY A 103 20.74 -3.45 5.48
CA GLY A 103 20.09 -4.64 6.04
C GLY A 103 19.12 -4.37 7.20
N LYS A 104 18.85 -3.09 7.54
CA LYS A 104 18.07 -2.67 8.72
C LYS A 104 18.57 -3.26 10.05
N GLN A 105 19.87 -3.56 10.14
CA GLN A 105 20.53 -4.09 11.35
C GLN A 105 21.28 -2.96 12.08
N THR A 106 20.54 -1.95 12.56
CA THR A 106 21.13 -0.74 13.16
C THR A 106 21.89 -1.01 14.45
N ASP A 107 21.52 -2.00 15.25
CA ASP A 107 22.25 -2.37 16.47
C ASP A 107 23.70 -2.80 16.18
N LYS A 108 23.90 -3.55 15.08
CA LYS A 108 25.24 -3.96 14.64
C LYS A 108 26.01 -2.79 14.06
N ALA A 109 25.35 -1.92 13.30
CA ALA A 109 25.97 -0.69 12.82
C ALA A 109 26.42 0.23 13.98
N LYS A 110 25.59 0.36 15.03
CA LYS A 110 25.91 1.06 16.28
C LYS A 110 27.13 0.44 16.97
N ARG A 111 27.20 -0.90 17.01
CA ARG A 111 28.36 -1.61 17.58
C ARG A 111 29.65 -1.34 16.80
N VAL A 112 29.62 -1.40 15.46
CA VAL A 112 30.76 -1.04 14.61
C VAL A 112 31.21 0.39 14.89
N PHE A 113 30.28 1.34 14.93
CA PHE A 113 30.57 2.74 15.17
C PHE A 113 31.23 2.99 16.54
N GLN A 114 30.73 2.34 17.60
CA GLN A 114 31.33 2.40 18.94
C GLN A 114 32.75 1.86 18.98
N ILE A 115 33.03 0.76 18.26
CA ILE A 115 34.38 0.20 18.16
C ILE A 115 35.32 1.19 17.48
N VAL A 116 34.88 1.85 16.41
CA VAL A 116 35.67 2.89 15.72
C VAL A 116 35.98 4.04 16.69
N GLU A 117 34.98 4.60 17.39
CA GLU A 117 35.20 5.70 18.34
C GLU A 117 36.16 5.34 19.51
N GLN A 118 36.09 4.11 20.01
CA GLN A 118 36.86 3.68 21.19
C GLN A 118 38.25 3.14 20.86
N SER A 119 38.53 2.79 19.61
CA SER A 119 39.82 2.26 19.15
C SER A 119 40.82 3.35 18.74
N GLY A 120 40.44 4.63 18.83
CA GLY A 120 41.27 5.75 18.38
C GLY A 120 41.21 6.02 16.87
N ALA A 121 40.41 5.24 16.12
CA ALA A 121 40.07 5.56 14.73
C ALA A 121 39.12 6.77 14.73
N SER A 122 39.58 7.94 14.30
CA SER A 122 38.76 9.16 14.23
C SER A 122 37.69 9.03 13.12
N PRO A 123 36.40 8.85 13.43
CA PRO A 123 35.39 8.74 12.38
C PRO A 123 35.28 10.07 11.62
N ASP A 124 35.28 10.00 10.29
CA ASP A 124 35.13 11.16 9.43
C ASP A 124 33.65 11.58 9.26
N VAL A 125 33.43 12.75 8.63
CA VAL A 125 32.08 13.29 8.32
C VAL A 125 31.23 12.27 7.57
N ILE A 126 31.83 11.50 6.65
CA ILE A 126 31.13 10.48 5.86
C ILE A 126 30.63 9.35 6.78
N THR A 127 31.44 8.89 7.72
CA THR A 127 31.06 7.83 8.67
C THR A 127 29.92 8.26 9.58
N TYR A 128 29.94 9.50 10.08
CA TYR A 128 28.82 10.10 10.79
C TYR A 128 27.56 10.19 9.92
N ASN A 129 27.66 10.73 8.71
CA ASN A 129 26.53 10.87 7.77
C ASN A 129 25.88 9.52 7.41
N VAL A 130 26.69 8.48 7.20
CA VAL A 130 26.19 7.12 6.92
C VAL A 130 25.42 6.57 8.13
N MET A 131 25.93 6.77 9.35
CA MET A 131 25.28 6.27 10.55
C MET A 131 24.00 7.05 10.89
N ILE A 132 24.01 8.39 10.78
CA ILE A 132 22.84 9.26 10.93
C ILE A 132 21.76 8.87 9.90
N SER A 133 22.13 8.73 8.62
CA SER A 133 21.20 8.27 7.57
C SER A 133 20.64 6.87 7.86
N GLY A 134 21.46 5.98 8.42
CA GLY A 134 21.07 4.64 8.83
C GLY A 134 20.01 4.63 9.93
N TYR A 135 20.20 5.45 10.97
CA TYR A 135 19.21 5.64 12.04
C TYR A 135 17.91 6.25 11.51
N CYS A 136 17.99 7.31 10.71
CA CYS A 136 16.83 7.96 10.07
C CYS A 136 15.98 6.97 9.26
N LYS A 137 16.62 6.16 8.40
CA LYS A 137 15.93 5.15 7.56
C LYS A 137 15.30 4.00 8.35
N SER A 138 15.76 3.78 9.58
CA SER A 138 15.26 2.74 10.47
C SER A 138 14.23 3.27 11.47
N GLY A 139 13.86 4.56 11.37
CA GLY A 139 12.89 5.21 12.25
C GLY A 139 13.43 5.58 13.64
N GLN A 140 14.75 5.44 13.87
CA GLN A 140 15.42 5.74 15.15
C GLN A 140 15.89 7.19 15.17
N LEU A 141 14.94 8.14 15.09
CA LEU A 141 15.26 9.56 14.95
C LEU A 141 16.02 10.15 16.14
N GLU A 142 15.68 9.75 17.37
CA GLU A 142 16.35 10.26 18.59
C GLU A 142 17.83 9.86 18.62
N ASP A 143 18.17 8.60 18.30
CA ASP A 143 19.57 8.14 18.18
C ASP A 143 20.35 8.95 17.10
N ALA A 144 19.67 9.39 16.05
CA ALA A 144 20.26 10.21 15.00
C ALA A 144 20.57 11.64 15.49
N ILE A 145 19.65 12.25 16.25
CA ILE A 145 19.82 13.57 16.86
C ILE A 145 20.93 13.54 17.91
N ASP A 146 20.97 12.52 18.76
CA ASP A 146 22.03 12.34 19.76
C ASP A 146 23.40 12.20 19.09
N LEU A 147 23.48 11.44 18.00
CA LEU A 147 24.72 11.29 17.23
C LEU A 147 25.15 12.61 16.57
N PHE A 148 24.21 13.41 16.07
CA PHE A 148 24.47 14.73 15.52
C PHE A 148 24.98 15.71 16.59
N GLN A 149 24.35 15.76 17.76
CA GLN A 149 24.82 16.61 18.86
C GLN A 149 26.23 16.21 19.31
N ARG A 150 26.54 14.91 19.37
CA ARG A 150 27.90 14.43 19.64
C ARG A 150 28.91 14.83 18.56
N MET A 151 28.50 14.86 17.29
CA MET A 151 29.34 15.36 16.20
C MET A 151 29.61 16.86 16.38
N ASN A 152 28.57 17.65 16.67
CA ASN A 152 28.67 19.11 16.83
C ASN A 152 29.51 19.54 18.05
N LEU A 153 29.62 18.70 19.08
CA LEU A 153 30.46 18.94 20.25
C LEU A 153 31.96 18.63 20.03
N LYS A 154 32.31 17.87 18.97
CA LYS A 154 33.71 17.54 18.67
C LYS A 154 34.34 18.65 17.82
N SER A 155 35.52 19.12 18.23
CA SER A 155 36.29 20.14 17.49
C SER A 155 36.76 19.69 16.11
N ASP A 156 36.93 18.38 15.92
CA ASP A 156 37.67 17.84 14.76
C ASP A 156 36.76 17.44 13.59
N VAL A 157 35.43 17.39 13.80
CA VAL A 157 34.47 16.90 12.81
C VAL A 157 33.22 17.80 12.81
N ALA A 158 33.17 18.76 11.90
CA ALA A 158 32.03 19.66 11.75
C ALA A 158 30.94 19.05 10.85
N PRO A 159 29.64 19.20 11.20
CA PRO A 159 28.53 18.84 10.32
C PRO A 159 28.56 19.60 9.00
N ASP A 160 28.27 18.90 7.90
CA ASP A 160 28.17 19.51 6.56
C ASP A 160 26.70 19.64 6.10
N VAL A 161 26.49 20.26 4.94
CA VAL A 161 25.16 20.42 4.33
C VAL A 161 24.44 19.07 4.18
N VAL A 162 25.17 17.99 3.92
CA VAL A 162 24.60 16.64 3.77
C VAL A 162 24.12 16.08 5.11
N THR A 163 24.84 16.33 6.21
CA THR A 163 24.43 15.99 7.57
C THR A 163 23.08 16.65 7.89
N TYR A 164 23.01 17.98 7.70
CA TYR A 164 21.81 18.76 7.94
C TYR A 164 20.65 18.31 7.06
N ASN A 165 20.86 18.16 5.75
CA ASN A 165 19.83 17.71 4.80
C ASN A 165 19.27 16.32 5.14
N THR A 166 20.10 15.41 5.63
CA THR A 166 19.67 14.08 6.09
C THR A 166 18.73 14.17 7.29
N LEU A 167 19.08 15.04 8.26
CA LEU A 167 18.26 15.27 9.44
C LEU A 167 16.97 16.02 9.11
N PHE A 168 17.03 17.08 8.28
CA PHE A 168 15.85 17.79 7.81
C PHE A 168 14.86 16.82 7.15
N GLN A 169 15.33 15.99 6.21
CA GLN A 169 14.45 15.04 5.54
C GLN A 169 13.78 14.09 6.54
N SER A 170 14.52 13.59 7.53
CA SER A 170 13.97 12.68 8.54
C SER A 170 13.02 13.37 9.53
N LEU A 171 13.35 14.57 10.00
CA LEU A 171 12.51 15.37 10.90
C LEU A 171 11.19 15.74 10.22
N CYS A 172 11.27 16.22 8.98
CA CYS A 172 10.14 16.62 8.16
C CYS A 172 9.23 15.43 7.82
N GLN A 173 9.78 14.27 7.45
CA GLN A 173 8.99 13.05 7.18
C GLN A 173 8.23 12.55 8.42
N ASN A 174 8.78 12.77 9.61
CA ASN A 174 8.15 12.41 10.88
C ASN A 174 7.22 13.50 11.44
N GLY A 175 6.93 14.57 10.67
CA GLY A 175 6.04 15.67 11.09
C GLY A 175 6.60 16.54 12.23
N ARG A 176 7.91 16.50 12.46
CA ARG A 176 8.58 17.27 13.53
C ARG A 176 9.09 18.61 12.99
N LEU A 177 8.17 19.50 12.60
CA LEU A 177 8.51 20.79 12.01
C LEU A 177 9.24 21.75 12.97
N LYS A 178 8.84 21.81 14.25
CA LYS A 178 9.50 22.73 15.23
C LYS A 178 10.99 22.41 15.42
N PRO A 179 11.40 21.15 15.67
CA PRO A 179 12.82 20.78 15.68
C PRO A 179 13.53 21.07 14.35
N ALA A 180 12.87 20.89 13.20
CA ALA A 180 13.46 21.24 11.91
C ALA A 180 13.75 22.75 11.81
N LEU A 181 12.84 23.63 12.24
CA LEU A 181 13.11 25.08 12.23
C LEU A 181 14.24 25.48 13.20
N GLN A 182 14.36 24.81 14.35
CA GLN A 182 15.49 24.99 15.27
C GLN A 182 16.82 24.55 14.64
N LEU A 183 16.81 23.46 13.88
CA LEU A 183 17.98 22.96 13.15
C LEU A 183 18.40 23.93 12.03
N LEU A 184 17.46 24.63 11.39
CA LEU A 184 17.78 25.68 10.42
C LEU A 184 18.44 26.90 11.07
N ASP A 185 17.98 27.29 12.25
CA ASP A 185 18.59 28.34 13.06
C ASP A 185 20.02 27.97 13.49
N GLU A 186 20.22 26.72 13.91
CA GLU A 186 21.55 26.18 14.24
C GLU A 186 22.49 26.13 13.02
N MET A 187 21.99 25.69 11.86
CA MET A 187 22.73 25.67 10.60
C MET A 187 23.17 27.08 10.18
N THR A 188 22.26 28.05 10.23
CA THR A 188 22.50 29.39 9.70
C THR A 188 23.26 30.29 10.69
N ASN A 189 22.84 30.32 11.96
CA ASN A 189 23.30 31.33 12.92
C ASN A 189 24.43 30.84 13.83
N ARG A 190 24.58 29.52 14.06
CA ARG A 190 25.60 28.97 14.97
C ARG A 190 26.77 28.31 14.26
N SER A 191 26.49 27.48 13.26
CA SER A 191 27.54 26.76 12.51
C SER A 191 28.03 27.51 11.28
N GLY A 192 27.29 28.53 10.80
CA GLY A 192 27.65 29.33 9.63
C GLY A 192 27.56 28.56 8.31
N VAL A 193 26.90 27.41 8.28
CA VAL A 193 26.70 26.60 7.07
C VAL A 193 25.54 27.19 6.28
N THR A 194 25.76 27.50 5.01
CA THR A 194 24.73 28.10 4.16
C THR A 194 23.75 27.04 3.66
N PRO A 195 22.42 27.22 3.88
CA PRO A 195 21.41 26.32 3.33
C PRO A 195 21.41 26.35 1.80
N ASP A 196 21.31 25.17 1.18
CA ASP A 196 21.22 25.04 -0.28
C ASP A 196 19.77 24.93 -0.75
N VAL A 197 19.58 24.83 -2.08
CA VAL A 197 18.26 24.67 -2.71
C VAL A 197 17.52 23.46 -2.15
N PHE A 198 18.26 22.38 -1.86
CA PHE A 198 17.69 21.14 -1.35
C PHE A 198 17.20 21.29 0.10
N THR A 199 17.96 21.97 0.96
CA THR A 199 17.56 22.31 2.34
C THR A 199 16.23 23.07 2.35
N TYR A 200 16.16 24.16 1.57
CA TYR A 200 14.95 24.97 1.50
C TYR A 200 13.77 24.19 0.90
N THR A 201 14.00 23.37 -0.12
CA THR A 201 12.93 22.58 -0.75
C THR A 201 12.32 21.57 0.23
N ILE A 202 13.14 20.88 1.05
CA ILE A 202 12.65 19.97 2.10
C ILE A 202 11.78 20.72 3.11
N LEU A 203 12.24 21.88 3.57
CA LEU A 203 11.53 22.68 4.55
C LEU A 203 10.21 23.22 4.00
N ILE A 204 10.23 23.77 2.79
CA ILE A 204 9.02 24.24 2.09
C ILE A 204 8.00 23.10 1.95
N GLU A 205 8.44 21.89 1.59
CA GLU A 205 7.55 20.73 1.48
C GLU A 205 6.91 20.37 2.83
N ALA A 206 7.70 20.37 3.90
CA ALA A 206 7.23 20.07 5.24
C ALA A 206 6.24 21.12 5.76
N ILE A 207 6.56 22.40 5.58
CA ILE A 207 5.72 23.53 5.99
C ILE A 207 4.39 23.52 5.21
N CYS A 208 4.43 23.26 3.89
CA CYS A 208 3.23 23.08 3.08
C CYS A 208 2.29 22.00 3.64
N ARG A 209 2.83 20.92 4.20
CA ARG A 209 2.06 19.81 4.76
C ARG A 209 1.53 20.10 6.17
N ASP A 210 2.34 20.70 7.03
CA ASP A 210 2.06 20.78 8.47
C ASP A 210 1.37 22.09 8.88
N THR A 211 1.71 23.21 8.25
CA THR A 211 1.19 24.56 8.60
C THR A 211 0.44 25.24 7.47
N GLY A 212 0.56 24.71 6.24
CA GLY A 212 -0.06 25.26 5.05
C GLY A 212 0.88 26.12 4.20
N VAL A 213 0.44 26.42 2.98
CA VAL A 213 1.28 27.01 1.94
C VAL A 213 1.62 28.49 2.17
N GLY A 214 0.81 29.21 2.97
CA GLY A 214 1.07 30.62 3.30
C GLY A 214 2.41 30.84 4.01
N GLU A 215 2.72 30.01 5.01
CA GLU A 215 4.01 30.06 5.70
C GLU A 215 5.15 29.55 4.80
N ALA A 216 4.88 28.57 3.95
CA ALA A 216 5.87 28.03 3.01
C ALA A 216 6.33 29.09 1.99
N LEU A 217 5.42 29.96 1.55
CA LEU A 217 5.75 31.09 0.67
C LEU A 217 6.66 32.13 1.35
N LYS A 218 6.56 32.33 2.68
CA LYS A 218 7.48 33.22 3.41
C LYS A 218 8.91 32.67 3.40
N VAL A 219 9.07 31.36 3.62
CA VAL A 219 10.37 30.69 3.55
C VAL A 219 10.93 30.70 2.13
N PHE A 220 10.07 30.56 1.12
CA PHE A 220 10.45 30.73 -0.27
C PHE A 220 10.96 32.15 -0.60
N ASP A 221 10.32 33.18 -0.06
CA ASP A 221 10.79 34.56 -0.23
C ASP A 221 12.11 34.80 0.51
N GLU A 222 12.31 34.17 1.67
CA GLU A 222 13.59 34.21 2.39
C GLU A 222 14.73 33.56 1.58
N MET A 223 14.48 32.38 1.00
CA MET A 223 15.40 31.68 0.11
C MET A 223 15.87 32.60 -1.03
N ARG A 224 14.94 33.33 -1.66
CA ARG A 224 15.24 34.29 -2.72
C ARG A 224 16.02 35.51 -2.23
N LYS A 225 15.67 36.08 -1.08
CA LYS A 225 16.38 37.23 -0.48
C LYS A 225 17.83 36.89 -0.13
N LYS A 226 18.10 35.64 0.23
CA LYS A 226 19.45 35.12 0.49
C LYS A 226 20.22 34.75 -0.79
N GLY A 227 19.65 34.99 -1.97
CA GLY A 227 20.28 34.70 -3.26
C GLY A 227 20.28 33.23 -3.67
N CYS A 228 19.56 32.37 -2.96
CA CYS A 228 19.41 30.97 -3.32
C CYS A 228 18.32 30.84 -4.40
N VAL A 229 18.72 30.50 -5.63
CA VAL A 229 17.83 30.46 -6.80
C VAL A 229 16.98 29.18 -6.74
N PRO A 230 15.64 29.27 -6.66
CA PRO A 230 14.78 28.09 -6.63
C PRO A 230 14.80 27.33 -7.94
N ASP A 231 14.71 26.00 -7.86
CA ASP A 231 14.65 25.13 -9.03
C ASP A 231 13.22 24.65 -9.32
N VAL A 232 13.05 23.91 -10.43
CA VAL A 232 11.74 23.35 -10.83
C VAL A 232 11.13 22.47 -9.74
N VAL A 233 11.95 21.81 -8.90
CA VAL A 233 11.46 20.98 -7.79
C VAL A 233 10.84 21.86 -6.71
N THR A 234 11.50 22.94 -6.30
CA THR A 234 10.96 23.91 -5.33
C THR A 234 9.61 24.47 -5.80
N TYR A 235 9.52 24.89 -7.06
CA TYR A 235 8.26 25.38 -7.64
C TYR A 235 7.17 24.29 -7.64
N ASN A 236 7.51 23.05 -8.00
CA ASN A 236 6.55 21.94 -7.98
C ASN A 236 6.01 21.64 -6.59
N VAL A 237 6.85 21.73 -5.55
CA VAL A 237 6.43 21.59 -4.15
C VAL A 237 5.41 22.67 -3.78
N LEU A 238 5.68 23.94 -4.14
CA LEU A 238 4.77 25.05 -3.86
C LEU A 238 3.46 24.95 -4.64
N ILE A 239 3.52 24.61 -5.93
CA ILE A 239 2.33 24.37 -6.76
C ILE A 239 1.47 23.26 -6.13
N ASN A 240 2.09 22.15 -5.73
CA ASN A 240 1.38 21.05 -5.05
C ASN A 240 0.78 21.49 -3.70
N GLY A 241 1.49 22.32 -2.94
CA GLY A 241 1.00 22.93 -1.71
C GLY A 241 -0.23 23.80 -1.94
N LEU A 242 -0.16 24.74 -2.89
CA LEU A 242 -1.28 25.62 -3.29
C LEU A 242 -2.49 24.81 -3.76
N CYS A 243 -2.24 23.76 -4.54
CA CYS A 243 -3.25 22.83 -5.02
C CYS A 243 -3.96 22.07 -3.89
N LYS A 244 -3.23 21.62 -2.87
CA LYS A 244 -3.81 20.92 -1.69
C LYS A 244 -4.62 21.86 -0.80
N ASP A 245 -4.21 23.12 -0.72
CA ASP A 245 -4.90 24.18 0.02
C ASP A 245 -6.14 24.73 -0.72
N GLY A 246 -6.46 24.21 -1.92
CA GLY A 246 -7.58 24.65 -2.74
C GLY A 246 -7.36 25.96 -3.51
N ARG A 247 -6.16 26.55 -3.44
CA ARG A 247 -5.79 27.83 -4.07
C ARG A 247 -5.31 27.64 -5.51
N LEU A 248 -6.15 27.04 -6.34
CA LEU A 248 -5.80 26.62 -7.70
C LEU A 248 -5.44 27.80 -8.63
N ASP A 249 -6.14 28.93 -8.55
CA ASP A 249 -5.83 30.09 -9.41
C ASP A 249 -4.44 30.66 -9.13
N GLU A 250 -4.01 30.64 -7.87
CA GLU A 250 -2.66 31.03 -7.50
C GLU A 250 -1.63 30.01 -8.01
N ALA A 251 -1.93 28.72 -7.96
CA ALA A 251 -1.07 27.67 -8.53
C ALA A 251 -0.85 27.86 -10.04
N ILE A 252 -1.91 28.22 -10.79
CA ILE A 252 -1.82 28.50 -12.23
C ILE A 252 -0.98 29.75 -12.50
N LYS A 253 -1.17 30.81 -11.71
CA LYS A 253 -0.32 32.02 -11.81
C LYS A 253 1.14 31.67 -11.53
N PHE A 254 1.40 30.84 -10.51
CA PHE A 254 2.74 30.37 -10.17
C PHE A 254 3.38 29.63 -11.35
N LEU A 255 2.68 28.66 -11.94
CA LEU A 255 3.13 27.92 -13.14
C LEU A 255 3.49 28.86 -14.30
N LYS A 256 2.64 29.85 -14.60
CA LYS A 256 2.90 30.82 -15.68
C LYS A 256 4.10 31.70 -15.36
N SER A 257 4.24 32.14 -14.11
CA SER A 257 5.36 32.99 -13.69
C SER A 257 6.72 32.30 -13.74
N MET A 258 6.80 30.96 -13.65
CA MET A 258 8.05 30.19 -13.76
C MET A 258 8.84 30.56 -15.02
N SER A 259 8.16 30.61 -16.17
CA SER A 259 8.81 30.90 -17.46
C SER A 259 9.17 32.39 -17.62
N PHE A 260 8.26 33.30 -17.24
CA PHE A 260 8.43 34.74 -17.50
C PHE A 260 9.34 35.47 -16.51
N TYR A 261 9.32 35.10 -15.23
CA TYR A 261 9.97 35.87 -14.17
C TYR A 261 11.17 35.16 -13.53
N TYR A 262 11.24 33.83 -13.65
CA TYR A 262 12.20 33.02 -12.90
C TYR A 262 13.17 32.25 -13.79
N GLY A 263 13.06 32.37 -15.12
CA GLY A 263 13.94 31.70 -16.08
C GLY A 263 13.90 30.17 -16.00
N CYS A 264 12.87 29.60 -15.35
CA CYS A 264 12.71 28.16 -15.14
C CYS A 264 11.50 27.68 -15.95
N ASN A 265 11.71 26.74 -16.87
CA ASN A 265 10.59 26.21 -17.63
C ASN A 265 9.84 25.13 -16.83
N PRO A 266 8.51 25.24 -16.71
CA PRO A 266 7.71 24.16 -16.13
C PRO A 266 7.92 22.86 -16.89
N ASN A 267 7.95 21.74 -16.17
CA ASN A 267 8.08 20.42 -16.79
C ASN A 267 6.76 19.64 -16.72
N VAL A 268 6.77 18.42 -17.28
CA VAL A 268 5.60 17.53 -17.27
C VAL A 268 5.04 17.31 -15.86
N ILE A 269 5.89 17.31 -14.83
CA ILE A 269 5.46 17.15 -13.43
C ILE A 269 4.69 18.39 -12.97
N SER A 270 5.17 19.60 -13.27
CA SER A 270 4.49 20.87 -12.95
C SER A 270 3.06 20.90 -13.50
N TYR A 271 2.91 20.57 -14.80
CA TYR A 271 1.60 20.51 -15.46
C TYR A 271 0.73 19.38 -14.87
N ASN A 272 1.28 18.19 -14.65
CA ASN A 272 0.53 17.05 -14.11
C ASN A 272 -0.03 17.32 -12.70
N ILE A 273 0.67 18.10 -11.87
CA ILE A 273 0.16 18.51 -10.55
C ILE A 273 -1.10 19.35 -10.71
N ILE A 274 -1.04 20.42 -11.52
CA ILE A 274 -2.17 21.32 -11.73
C ILE A 274 -3.33 20.60 -12.42
N LEU A 275 -3.05 19.78 -13.44
CA LEU A 275 -4.05 18.97 -14.12
C LEU A 275 -4.80 18.05 -13.16
N ARG A 276 -4.09 17.34 -12.26
CA ARG A 276 -4.72 16.48 -11.26
C ARG A 276 -5.65 17.29 -10.35
N THR A 277 -5.25 18.49 -9.96
CA THR A 277 -6.05 19.36 -9.08
C THR A 277 -7.25 19.95 -9.82
N MET A 278 -7.10 20.44 -11.04
CA MET A 278 -8.22 20.89 -11.88
C MET A 278 -9.26 19.79 -12.07
N CYS A 279 -8.80 18.55 -12.32
CA CYS A 279 -9.66 17.37 -12.40
C CYS A 279 -10.32 17.02 -11.05
N SER A 280 -9.71 17.35 -9.91
CA SER A 280 -10.32 17.11 -8.60
C SER A 280 -11.29 18.23 -8.18
N SER A 281 -11.13 19.44 -8.73
CA SER A 281 -11.91 20.65 -8.44
C SER A 281 -12.95 21.00 -9.52
N ASP A 282 -13.29 20.06 -10.42
CA ASP A 282 -14.34 20.17 -11.46
C ASP A 282 -14.17 21.25 -12.52
N ARG A 283 -12.99 21.88 -12.60
CA ARG A 283 -12.65 22.92 -13.58
C ARG A 283 -12.10 22.31 -14.86
N TRP A 284 -12.90 21.50 -15.53
CA TRP A 284 -12.45 20.72 -16.69
C TRP A 284 -12.15 21.56 -17.92
N SER A 285 -12.86 22.67 -18.14
CA SER A 285 -12.60 23.57 -19.27
C SER A 285 -11.18 24.13 -19.19
N ASP A 286 -10.75 24.49 -17.98
CA ASP A 286 -9.39 24.96 -17.72
C ASP A 286 -8.36 23.83 -17.86
N ALA A 287 -8.70 22.60 -17.46
CA ALA A 287 -7.85 21.44 -17.67
C ALA A 287 -7.63 21.18 -19.17
N ASP A 288 -8.71 21.19 -19.96
CA ASP A 288 -8.66 20.98 -21.41
C ASP A 288 -7.79 22.04 -22.09
N ASN A 289 -8.00 23.32 -21.75
CA ASN A 289 -7.17 24.43 -22.21
C ASN A 289 -5.69 24.25 -21.83
N LEU A 290 -5.41 23.74 -20.62
CA LEU A 290 -4.05 23.49 -20.15
C LEU A 290 -3.39 22.31 -20.88
N LEU A 291 -4.16 21.28 -21.23
CA LEU A 291 -3.70 20.17 -22.07
C LEU A 291 -3.40 20.66 -23.49
N GLU A 292 -4.29 21.43 -24.10
CA GLU A 292 -4.05 22.02 -25.42
C GLU A 292 -2.86 22.99 -25.39
N GLU A 293 -2.67 23.76 -24.31
CA GLU A 293 -1.47 24.59 -24.12
C GLU A 293 -0.20 23.73 -24.09
N MET A 294 -0.24 22.60 -23.37
CA MET A 294 0.88 21.64 -23.30
C MET A 294 1.18 21.00 -24.66
N LEU A 295 0.14 20.72 -25.45
CA LEU A 295 0.25 20.10 -26.78
C LEU A 295 0.72 21.08 -27.86
N HIS A 296 0.19 22.31 -27.88
CA HIS A 296 0.49 23.29 -28.93
C HIS A 296 1.77 24.09 -28.68
N ARG A 297 2.15 24.34 -27.42
CA ARG A 297 3.35 25.15 -27.15
C ARG A 297 4.66 24.39 -27.26
N GLY A 298 4.63 23.07 -27.45
CA GLY A 298 5.84 22.24 -27.53
C GLY A 298 6.75 22.33 -26.29
N CYS A 299 6.25 22.88 -25.17
CA CYS A 299 7.05 23.19 -23.99
C CYS A 299 7.54 21.92 -23.28
N CYS A 300 6.76 20.84 -23.38
CA CYS A 300 7.12 19.50 -22.92
C CYS A 300 6.18 18.46 -23.54
N SER A 301 6.72 17.32 -24.01
CA SER A 301 5.91 16.23 -24.53
C SER A 301 5.04 15.61 -23.42
N PRO A 302 3.72 15.46 -23.62
CA PRO A 302 2.88 14.73 -22.69
C PRO A 302 3.44 13.35 -22.40
N SER A 303 3.22 12.90 -21.17
CA SER A 303 3.56 11.54 -20.77
C SER A 303 2.29 10.68 -20.72
N VAL A 304 2.47 9.36 -20.68
CA VAL A 304 1.38 8.41 -20.38
C VAL A 304 0.64 8.80 -19.08
N VAL A 305 1.35 9.35 -18.08
CA VAL A 305 0.76 9.82 -16.82
C VAL A 305 -0.19 11.01 -17.05
N THR A 306 0.17 11.93 -17.94
CA THR A 306 -0.65 13.12 -18.28
C THR A 306 -2.00 12.70 -18.84
N PHE A 307 -2.00 11.84 -19.87
CA PHE A 307 -3.23 11.32 -20.46
C PHE A 307 -4.03 10.46 -19.49
N ASN A 308 -3.37 9.63 -18.67
CA ASN A 308 -4.04 8.79 -17.68
C ASN A 308 -4.76 9.59 -16.58
N ILE A 309 -4.26 10.78 -16.22
CA ILE A 309 -4.95 11.69 -15.30
C ILE A 309 -6.29 12.13 -15.91
N PHE A 310 -6.29 12.55 -17.19
CA PHE A 310 -7.49 12.95 -17.91
C PHE A 310 -8.48 11.80 -18.11
N ILE A 311 -8.00 10.64 -18.55
CA ILE A 311 -8.85 9.47 -18.79
C ILE A 311 -9.53 9.05 -17.49
N ASN A 312 -8.79 8.96 -16.37
CA ASN A 312 -9.39 8.64 -15.06
C ASN A 312 -10.47 9.65 -14.66
N TYR A 313 -10.18 10.94 -14.83
CA TYR A 313 -11.12 12.01 -14.49
C TYR A 313 -12.41 11.90 -15.31
N LEU A 314 -12.29 11.84 -16.65
CA LEU A 314 -13.43 11.75 -17.57
C LEU A 314 -14.26 10.49 -17.31
N CYS A 315 -13.61 9.36 -17.01
CA CYS A 315 -14.31 8.11 -16.66
C CYS A 315 -15.08 8.21 -15.33
N ARG A 316 -14.51 8.87 -14.30
CA ARG A 316 -15.21 9.08 -13.02
C ARG A 316 -16.48 9.93 -13.18
N ARG A 317 -16.45 10.88 -14.12
CA ARG A 317 -17.56 11.77 -14.48
C ARG A 317 -18.61 11.15 -15.40
N GLY A 318 -18.31 10.01 -16.03
CA GLY A 318 -19.18 9.39 -17.04
C GLY A 318 -19.05 9.98 -18.45
N PHE A 319 -18.05 10.85 -18.70
CA PHE A 319 -17.78 11.38 -20.04
C PHE A 319 -16.93 10.39 -20.86
N LEU A 320 -17.43 9.17 -21.04
CA LEU A 320 -16.69 8.11 -21.73
C LEU A 320 -16.35 8.47 -23.18
N GLY A 321 -17.22 9.21 -23.88
CA GLY A 321 -16.97 9.73 -25.23
C GLY A 321 -15.63 10.44 -25.35
N ARG A 322 -15.47 11.50 -24.55
CA ARG A 322 -14.24 12.30 -24.51
C ARG A 322 -13.05 11.50 -24.00
N ALA A 323 -13.25 10.60 -23.03
CA ALA A 323 -12.18 9.75 -22.53
C ALA A 323 -11.61 8.84 -23.63
N MET A 324 -12.46 8.35 -24.53
CA MET A 324 -12.04 7.59 -25.72
C MET A 324 -11.27 8.45 -26.72
N ASP A 325 -11.68 9.70 -26.93
CA ASP A 325 -10.98 10.62 -27.83
C ASP A 325 -9.57 10.95 -27.29
N VAL A 326 -9.44 11.17 -25.98
CA VAL A 326 -8.13 11.36 -25.34
C VAL A 326 -7.25 10.11 -25.48
N LEU A 327 -7.80 8.91 -25.32
CA LEU A 327 -7.05 7.65 -25.53
C LEU A 327 -6.56 7.52 -26.98
N LYS A 328 -7.36 7.91 -27.97
CA LYS A 328 -7.00 7.88 -29.40
C LYS A 328 -5.89 8.89 -29.75
N ARG A 329 -5.82 10.02 -29.06
CA ARG A 329 -4.76 11.03 -29.23
C ARG A 329 -3.41 10.61 -28.64
N MET A 330 -3.37 9.60 -27.75
CA MET A 330 -2.10 9.19 -27.10
C MET A 330 -1.01 8.76 -28.10
N PRO A 331 -1.28 7.89 -29.09
CA PRO A 331 -0.27 7.46 -30.07
C PRO A 331 0.18 8.60 -31.00
N GLU A 332 -0.71 9.55 -31.31
CA GLU A 332 -0.39 10.74 -32.14
C GLU A 332 0.69 11.61 -31.48
N HIS A 333 0.79 11.55 -30.14
CA HIS A 333 1.79 12.26 -29.35
C HIS A 333 2.90 11.34 -28.82
N GLY A 334 3.11 10.17 -29.42
CA GLY A 334 4.21 9.25 -29.08
C GLY A 334 4.04 8.51 -27.75
N CYS A 335 2.83 8.52 -27.16
CA CYS A 335 2.50 7.80 -25.94
C CYS A 335 1.76 6.50 -26.26
N THR A 336 2.32 5.35 -25.89
CA THR A 336 1.62 4.06 -26.00
C THR A 336 0.66 3.88 -24.83
N PRO A 337 -0.66 3.71 -25.06
CA PRO A 337 -1.61 3.37 -24.00
C PRO A 337 -1.22 2.08 -23.28
N ASN A 338 -1.46 2.02 -21.98
CA ASN A 338 -1.20 0.83 -21.16
C ASN A 338 -2.46 0.39 -20.39
N SER A 339 -2.38 -0.66 -19.58
CA SER A 339 -3.51 -1.15 -18.78
C SER A 339 -4.10 -0.07 -17.87
N LEU A 340 -3.29 0.89 -17.39
CA LEU A 340 -3.77 2.02 -16.60
C LEU A 340 -4.58 3.05 -17.42
N SER A 341 -4.40 3.09 -18.74
CA SER A 341 -5.20 3.91 -19.68
C SER A 341 -6.54 3.25 -19.99
N TYR A 342 -6.56 1.93 -20.20
CA TYR A 342 -7.77 1.18 -20.57
C TYR A 342 -8.66 0.83 -19.37
N ASN A 343 -8.10 0.45 -18.22
CA ASN A 343 -8.88 0.01 -17.05
C ASN A 343 -9.92 1.05 -16.56
N PRO A 344 -9.63 2.37 -16.51
CA PRO A 344 -10.65 3.36 -16.14
C PRO A 344 -11.82 3.42 -17.13
N LEU A 345 -11.56 3.28 -18.43
CA LEU A 345 -12.60 3.22 -19.47
C LEU A 345 -13.45 1.97 -19.31
N LEU A 346 -12.83 0.81 -19.10
CA LEU A 346 -13.53 -0.45 -18.86
C LEU A 346 -14.40 -0.37 -17.61
N HIS A 347 -13.86 0.15 -16.50
CA HIS A 347 -14.65 0.40 -15.29
C HIS A 347 -15.80 1.40 -15.54
N GLY A 348 -15.56 2.42 -16.37
CA GLY A 348 -16.57 3.38 -16.81
C GLY A 348 -17.73 2.72 -17.57
N PHE A 349 -17.44 1.92 -18.60
CA PHE A 349 -18.44 1.16 -19.35
C PHE A 349 -19.21 0.18 -18.46
N CYS A 350 -18.52 -0.46 -17.53
CA CYS A 350 -19.10 -1.35 -16.53
C CYS A 350 -20.10 -0.61 -15.63
N LYS A 351 -19.76 0.60 -15.18
CA LYS A 351 -20.65 1.43 -14.34
C LYS A 351 -21.89 1.89 -15.11
N GLU A 352 -21.76 2.16 -16.41
CA GLU A 352 -22.87 2.55 -17.30
C GLU A 352 -23.67 1.36 -17.86
N LYS A 353 -23.37 0.12 -17.43
CA LYS A 353 -23.99 -1.13 -17.94
C LYS A 353 -23.84 -1.34 -19.46
N LYS A 354 -22.83 -0.73 -20.07
CA LYS A 354 -22.52 -0.85 -21.51
C LYS A 354 -21.50 -1.96 -21.75
N MET A 355 -21.88 -3.19 -21.43
CA MET A 355 -20.96 -4.34 -21.43
C MET A 355 -20.41 -4.67 -22.83
N ASP A 356 -21.22 -4.56 -23.87
CA ASP A 356 -20.81 -4.91 -25.24
C ASP A 356 -19.65 -4.01 -25.70
N ARG A 357 -19.70 -2.72 -25.34
CA ARG A 357 -18.58 -1.78 -25.56
C ARG A 357 -17.36 -2.07 -24.69
N ALA A 358 -17.55 -2.59 -23.48
CA ALA A 358 -16.43 -2.96 -22.62
C ALA A 358 -15.63 -4.12 -23.25
N ILE A 359 -16.31 -5.12 -23.81
CA ILE A 359 -15.68 -6.26 -24.51
C ILE A 359 -14.97 -5.77 -25.78
N GLU A 360 -15.62 -4.93 -26.59
CA GLU A 360 -14.99 -4.31 -27.77
C GLU A 360 -13.70 -3.56 -27.40
N TYR A 361 -13.68 -2.88 -26.25
CA TYR A 361 -12.49 -2.17 -25.77
C TYR A 361 -11.38 -3.09 -25.24
N VAL A 362 -11.71 -4.29 -24.76
CA VAL A 362 -10.71 -5.32 -24.44
C VAL A 362 -10.07 -5.83 -25.71
N ASP A 363 -10.86 -6.11 -26.74
CA ASP A 363 -10.33 -6.54 -28.04
C ASP A 363 -9.48 -5.44 -28.69
N LYS A 364 -9.91 -4.18 -28.54
CA LYS A 364 -9.11 -3.02 -28.96
C LYS A 364 -7.80 -2.90 -28.19
N MET A 365 -7.81 -3.16 -26.88
CA MET A 365 -6.61 -3.17 -26.04
C MET A 365 -5.61 -4.24 -26.54
N VAL A 366 -6.09 -5.44 -26.86
CA VAL A 366 -5.26 -6.50 -27.44
C VAL A 366 -4.72 -6.10 -28.82
N SER A 367 -5.55 -5.52 -29.68
CA SER A 367 -5.15 -5.09 -31.03
C SER A 367 -4.12 -3.96 -31.04
N SER A 368 -4.06 -3.16 -29.97
CA SER A 368 -3.06 -2.10 -29.80
C SER A 368 -1.76 -2.59 -29.16
N GLY A 369 -1.61 -3.91 -28.96
CA GLY A 369 -0.41 -4.51 -28.37
C GLY A 369 -0.35 -4.39 -26.84
N CYS A 370 -1.46 -4.02 -26.18
CA CYS A 370 -1.56 -3.98 -24.74
C CYS A 370 -2.32 -5.21 -24.23
N PHE A 371 -1.70 -6.03 -23.39
CA PHE A 371 -2.35 -7.25 -22.91
C PHE A 371 -3.12 -6.98 -21.61
N PRO A 372 -4.41 -7.37 -21.53
CA PRO A 372 -5.19 -7.28 -20.30
C PRO A 372 -4.53 -8.04 -19.15
N ASP A 373 -4.50 -7.45 -17.97
CA ASP A 373 -4.01 -8.12 -16.75
C ASP A 373 -5.17 -8.74 -15.97
N ILE A 374 -4.85 -9.48 -14.90
CA ILE A 374 -5.88 -10.11 -14.06
C ILE A 374 -6.81 -9.08 -13.40
N VAL A 375 -6.35 -7.85 -13.20
CA VAL A 375 -7.16 -6.75 -12.64
C VAL A 375 -8.18 -6.27 -13.66
N THR A 376 -7.81 -6.18 -14.93
CA THR A 376 -8.71 -5.88 -16.05
C THR A 376 -9.85 -6.90 -16.11
N TYR A 377 -9.53 -8.19 -16.11
CA TYR A 377 -10.55 -9.24 -16.17
C TYR A 377 -11.39 -9.33 -14.90
N ASN A 378 -10.81 -9.17 -13.71
CA ASN A 378 -11.58 -9.12 -12.46
C ASN A 378 -12.56 -7.95 -12.44
N THR A 379 -12.19 -6.80 -13.01
CA THR A 379 -13.07 -5.63 -13.14
C THR A 379 -14.29 -5.96 -14.01
N LEU A 380 -14.07 -6.63 -15.16
CA LEU A 380 -15.13 -7.06 -16.06
C LEU A 380 -16.01 -8.14 -15.45
N LEU A 381 -15.43 -9.15 -14.80
CA LEU A 381 -16.17 -10.21 -14.11
C LEU A 381 -17.06 -9.63 -13.01
N THR A 382 -16.53 -8.73 -12.17
CA THR A 382 -17.31 -8.05 -11.12
C THR A 382 -18.49 -7.29 -11.71
N ALA A 383 -18.28 -6.63 -12.84
CA ALA A 383 -19.32 -5.86 -13.52
C ALA A 383 -20.38 -6.75 -14.17
N LEU A 384 -19.98 -7.82 -14.87
CA LEU A 384 -20.88 -8.82 -15.46
C LEU A 384 -21.77 -9.47 -14.41
N CYS A 385 -21.18 -9.83 -13.26
CA CYS A 385 -21.92 -10.39 -12.13
C CYS A 385 -22.94 -9.39 -11.55
N LYS A 386 -22.58 -8.10 -11.44
CA LYS A 386 -23.50 -7.04 -10.97
C LYS A 386 -24.61 -6.71 -11.97
N ASP A 387 -24.36 -6.85 -13.26
CA ASP A 387 -25.34 -6.62 -14.33
C ASP A 387 -26.27 -7.84 -14.54
N GLY A 388 -26.02 -8.95 -13.85
CA GLY A 388 -26.79 -10.19 -13.95
C GLY A 388 -26.43 -11.06 -15.17
N LYS A 389 -25.47 -10.63 -16.01
CA LYS A 389 -24.95 -11.38 -17.17
C LYS A 389 -23.94 -12.46 -16.74
N VAL A 390 -24.38 -13.36 -15.85
CA VAL A 390 -23.51 -14.38 -15.24
C VAL A 390 -23.02 -15.45 -16.23
N ASP A 391 -23.74 -15.74 -17.32
CA ASP A 391 -23.26 -16.65 -18.38
C ASP A 391 -21.99 -16.13 -19.04
N ALA A 392 -22.00 -14.87 -19.47
CA ALA A 392 -20.84 -14.21 -20.05
C ALA A 392 -19.67 -14.11 -19.04
N ALA A 393 -19.96 -14.01 -17.73
CA ALA A 393 -18.91 -14.06 -16.70
C ALA A 393 -18.23 -15.42 -16.62
N VAL A 394 -18.99 -16.52 -16.74
CA VAL A 394 -18.45 -17.89 -16.75
C VAL A 394 -17.63 -18.15 -18.03
N GLU A 395 -18.10 -17.67 -19.18
CA GLU A 395 -17.36 -17.73 -20.45
C GLU A 395 -16.06 -16.92 -20.39
N LEU A 396 -16.08 -15.72 -19.80
CA LEU A 396 -14.88 -14.92 -19.64
C LEU A 396 -13.88 -15.59 -18.69
N LEU A 397 -14.35 -16.25 -17.63
CA LEU A 397 -13.51 -17.02 -16.71
C LEU A 397 -12.87 -18.24 -17.40
N SER A 398 -13.58 -18.94 -18.29
CA SER A 398 -13.01 -20.07 -19.02
C SER A 398 -11.95 -19.61 -20.03
N GLN A 399 -12.16 -18.45 -20.67
CA GLN A 399 -11.18 -17.82 -21.56
C GLN A 399 -9.90 -17.36 -20.85
N LEU A 400 -9.93 -17.07 -19.54
CA LEU A 400 -8.71 -16.77 -18.78
C LEU A 400 -7.73 -17.95 -18.78
N GLY A 401 -8.27 -19.17 -18.69
CA GLY A 401 -7.47 -20.39 -18.69
C GLY A 401 -6.68 -20.62 -19.99
N SER A 402 -7.14 -20.07 -21.12
CA SER A 402 -6.48 -20.21 -22.43
C SER A 402 -5.57 -19.02 -22.80
N ARG A 403 -5.60 -17.92 -22.04
CA ARG A 403 -4.86 -16.67 -22.34
C ARG A 403 -3.61 -16.46 -21.46
N ASP A 404 -3.00 -17.53 -20.95
CA ASP A 404 -1.86 -17.50 -20.01
C ASP A 404 -2.08 -16.64 -18.73
N CYS A 405 -3.33 -16.27 -18.45
CA CYS A 405 -3.74 -15.51 -17.26
C CYS A 405 -4.36 -16.48 -16.25
N SER A 406 -3.54 -17.02 -15.33
CA SER A 406 -4.03 -17.97 -14.33
C SER A 406 -5.01 -17.29 -13.36
N PRO A 407 -6.29 -17.70 -13.32
CA PRO A 407 -7.25 -17.14 -12.37
C PRO A 407 -6.77 -17.38 -10.93
N VAL A 408 -6.89 -16.37 -10.08
CA VAL A 408 -6.56 -16.47 -8.66
C VAL A 408 -7.83 -16.69 -7.82
N LEU A 409 -7.67 -16.98 -6.53
CA LEU A 409 -8.76 -17.14 -5.56
C LEU A 409 -9.84 -16.03 -5.69
N ILE A 410 -9.42 -14.77 -5.78
CA ILE A 410 -10.33 -13.61 -5.90
C ILE A 410 -11.18 -13.68 -7.18
N THR A 411 -10.62 -14.18 -8.28
CA THR A 411 -11.29 -14.29 -9.58
C THR A 411 -12.44 -15.31 -9.51
N TYR A 412 -12.19 -16.50 -8.94
CA TYR A 412 -13.23 -17.50 -8.71
C TYR A 412 -14.28 -17.02 -7.73
N ASN A 413 -13.87 -16.43 -6.60
CA ASN A 413 -14.80 -15.89 -5.59
C ASN A 413 -15.75 -14.84 -6.19
N THR A 414 -15.27 -13.99 -7.10
CA THR A 414 -16.09 -12.98 -7.76
C THR A 414 -17.22 -13.61 -8.59
N VAL A 415 -16.90 -14.63 -9.39
CA VAL A 415 -17.88 -15.30 -10.26
C VAL A 415 -18.83 -16.18 -9.46
N ILE A 416 -18.32 -16.90 -8.46
CA ILE A 416 -19.12 -17.72 -7.54
C ILE A 416 -20.11 -16.84 -6.77
N ASP A 417 -19.67 -15.71 -6.21
CA ASP A 417 -20.55 -14.76 -5.52
C ASP A 417 -21.62 -14.18 -6.45
N GLY A 418 -21.25 -13.87 -7.70
CA GLY A 418 -22.19 -13.43 -8.74
C GLY A 418 -23.25 -14.47 -9.05
N LEU A 419 -22.85 -15.73 -9.25
CA LEU A 419 -23.76 -16.85 -9.51
C LEU A 419 -24.67 -17.12 -8.30
N SER A 420 -24.13 -17.13 -7.08
CA SER A 420 -24.90 -17.34 -5.84
C SER A 420 -25.97 -16.27 -5.60
N LYS A 421 -25.81 -15.07 -6.16
CA LYS A 421 -26.81 -13.98 -6.03
C LYS A 421 -27.95 -14.08 -7.02
N MET A 422 -27.75 -14.78 -8.14
CA MET A 422 -28.73 -15.00 -9.20
C MET A 422 -29.43 -16.34 -8.98
N GLY A 423 -30.75 -16.34 -8.83
CA GLY A 423 -31.49 -17.58 -8.58
C GLY A 423 -31.44 -18.57 -9.77
N GLY A 424 -31.34 -19.86 -9.47
CA GLY A 424 -31.41 -20.97 -10.42
C GLY A 424 -30.08 -21.34 -11.07
N ARG A 425 -28.94 -20.91 -10.51
CA ARG A 425 -27.60 -21.03 -11.14
C ARG A 425 -26.54 -21.65 -10.23
N MET A 426 -26.98 -22.23 -9.12
CA MET A 426 -26.10 -22.78 -8.10
C MET A 426 -25.29 -23.98 -8.59
N ASP A 427 -25.83 -24.77 -9.53
CA ASP A 427 -25.13 -25.93 -10.10
C ASP A 427 -23.83 -25.51 -10.81
N LYS A 428 -23.85 -24.40 -11.54
CA LYS A 428 -22.64 -23.84 -12.19
C LYS A 428 -21.61 -23.35 -11.16
N ALA A 429 -22.04 -22.76 -10.06
CA ALA A 429 -21.11 -22.28 -9.03
C ALA A 429 -20.49 -23.43 -8.20
N LEU A 430 -21.23 -24.52 -7.97
CA LEU A 430 -20.67 -25.76 -7.40
C LEU A 430 -19.66 -26.41 -8.37
N GLN A 431 -19.91 -26.36 -9.68
CA GLN A 431 -18.95 -26.81 -10.68
C GLN A 431 -17.65 -25.97 -10.65
N LEU A 432 -17.77 -24.64 -10.52
CA LEU A 432 -16.60 -23.76 -10.39
C LEU A 432 -15.81 -24.02 -9.10
N LEU A 433 -16.46 -24.37 -7.99
CA LEU A 433 -15.76 -24.80 -6.77
C LEU A 433 -14.89 -26.04 -7.04
N LYS A 434 -15.45 -27.05 -7.71
CA LYS A 434 -14.71 -28.28 -8.07
C LYS A 434 -13.54 -27.98 -9.00
N GLU A 435 -13.74 -27.11 -9.98
CA GLU A 435 -12.67 -26.67 -10.89
C GLU A 435 -11.55 -25.94 -10.14
N MET A 436 -11.91 -25.05 -9.22
CA MET A 436 -10.97 -24.30 -8.40
C MET A 436 -10.09 -25.24 -7.54
N VAL A 437 -10.70 -26.23 -6.89
CA VAL A 437 -9.97 -27.24 -6.10
C VAL A 437 -9.07 -28.10 -7.00
N ALA A 438 -9.57 -28.49 -8.18
CA ALA A 438 -8.79 -29.28 -9.15
C ALA A 438 -7.55 -28.52 -9.67
N LYS A 439 -7.61 -27.18 -9.75
CA LYS A 439 -6.47 -26.31 -10.09
C LYS A 439 -5.53 -26.04 -8.90
N GLY A 440 -5.76 -26.66 -7.74
CA GLY A 440 -4.92 -26.53 -6.56
C GLY A 440 -5.14 -25.25 -5.76
N LEU A 441 -6.20 -24.48 -6.06
CA LEU A 441 -6.57 -23.30 -5.27
C LEU A 441 -7.41 -23.73 -4.07
N GLN A 442 -7.05 -23.26 -2.87
CA GLN A 442 -7.77 -23.55 -1.64
C GLN A 442 -8.95 -22.59 -1.45
N PRO A 443 -10.20 -23.09 -1.39
CA PRO A 443 -11.37 -22.26 -1.09
C PRO A 443 -11.25 -21.58 0.28
N ASP A 444 -11.71 -20.34 0.37
CA ASP A 444 -11.70 -19.57 1.62
C ASP A 444 -13.11 -19.41 2.20
N ILE A 445 -13.20 -18.71 3.33
CA ILE A 445 -14.48 -18.44 4.00
C ILE A 445 -15.44 -17.71 3.07
N ILE A 446 -14.92 -16.86 2.16
CA ILE A 446 -15.75 -16.09 1.22
C ILE A 446 -16.35 -17.04 0.17
N THR A 447 -15.57 -17.98 -0.38
CA THR A 447 -16.04 -18.97 -1.35
C THR A 447 -17.23 -19.76 -0.80
N TYR A 448 -17.06 -20.41 0.35
CA TYR A 448 -18.10 -21.23 0.96
C TYR A 448 -19.27 -20.38 1.45
N SER A 449 -19.04 -19.20 2.04
CA SER A 449 -20.13 -18.34 2.49
C SER A 449 -21.00 -17.86 1.33
N SER A 450 -20.43 -17.56 0.17
CA SER A 450 -21.19 -17.22 -1.03
C SER A 450 -22.02 -18.40 -1.54
N LEU A 451 -21.45 -19.62 -1.58
CA LEU A 451 -22.18 -20.83 -2.00
C LEU A 451 -23.33 -21.18 -1.04
N VAL A 452 -23.07 -21.19 0.26
CA VAL A 452 -24.07 -21.44 1.31
C VAL A 452 -25.20 -20.42 1.21
N SER A 453 -24.86 -19.13 1.06
CA SER A 453 -25.87 -18.09 0.91
C SER A 453 -26.71 -18.23 -0.36
N GLY A 454 -26.12 -18.69 -1.47
CA GLY A 454 -26.85 -18.99 -2.70
C GLY A 454 -27.83 -20.15 -2.54
N LEU A 455 -27.36 -21.29 -2.01
CA LEU A 455 -28.21 -22.48 -1.78
C LEU A 455 -29.36 -22.20 -0.81
N SER A 456 -29.10 -21.47 0.29
CA SER A 456 -30.15 -21.06 1.23
C SER A 456 -31.19 -20.12 0.60
N ARG A 457 -30.81 -19.31 -0.40
CA ARG A 457 -31.76 -18.46 -1.13
C ARG A 457 -32.60 -19.23 -2.15
N GLU A 458 -32.06 -20.29 -2.73
CA GLU A 458 -32.79 -21.20 -3.63
C GLU A 458 -33.69 -22.20 -2.88
N GLY A 459 -33.62 -22.25 -1.54
CA GLY A 459 -34.39 -23.19 -0.71
C GLY A 459 -33.78 -24.59 -0.61
N LYS A 460 -32.61 -24.83 -1.23
CA LYS A 460 -31.83 -26.08 -1.13
C LYS A 460 -30.99 -26.10 0.15
N VAL A 461 -31.66 -26.07 1.30
CA VAL A 461 -31.02 -25.83 2.60
C VAL A 461 -30.18 -27.02 3.08
N ASP A 462 -30.57 -28.25 2.75
CA ASP A 462 -29.79 -29.43 3.13
C ASP A 462 -28.43 -29.47 2.42
N ASP A 463 -28.37 -29.12 1.13
CA ASP A 463 -27.10 -28.95 0.40
C ASP A 463 -26.24 -27.83 1.03
N ALA A 464 -26.87 -26.75 1.51
CA ALA A 464 -26.17 -25.66 2.19
C ALA A 464 -25.54 -26.12 3.52
N ILE A 465 -26.22 -27.00 4.26
CA ILE A 465 -25.71 -27.60 5.50
C ILE A 465 -24.55 -28.56 5.21
N VAL A 466 -24.61 -29.33 4.11
CA VAL A 466 -23.47 -30.18 3.69
C VAL A 466 -22.23 -29.32 3.41
N LEU A 467 -22.35 -28.23 2.66
CA LEU A 467 -21.22 -27.31 2.44
C LEU A 467 -20.73 -26.64 3.72
N PHE A 468 -21.63 -26.39 4.67
CA PHE A 468 -21.29 -25.80 5.97
C PHE A 468 -20.43 -26.76 6.81
N HIS A 469 -20.76 -28.06 6.82
CA HIS A 469 -19.93 -29.08 7.44
C HIS A 469 -18.58 -29.22 6.73
N GLN A 470 -18.54 -29.21 5.40
CA GLN A 470 -17.26 -29.19 4.65
C GLN A 470 -16.38 -27.99 5.01
N LEU A 471 -16.97 -26.81 5.26
CA LEU A 471 -16.24 -25.63 5.71
C LEU A 471 -15.63 -25.83 7.12
N GLN A 472 -16.35 -26.48 8.04
CA GLN A 472 -15.87 -26.72 9.41
C GLN A 472 -14.87 -27.87 9.51
N ASP A 473 -15.20 -29.01 8.91
CA ASP A 473 -14.52 -30.29 9.13
C ASP A 473 -13.35 -30.46 8.15
N ASP A 474 -13.57 -30.25 6.85
CA ASP A 474 -12.55 -30.49 5.82
C ASP A 474 -11.59 -29.30 5.65
N ALA A 475 -12.12 -28.07 5.69
CA ALA A 475 -11.33 -26.86 5.48
C ALA A 475 -10.76 -26.26 6.78
N GLY A 476 -11.27 -26.67 7.95
CA GLY A 476 -10.84 -26.14 9.26
C GLY A 476 -11.08 -24.63 9.42
N LEU A 477 -12.02 -24.07 8.65
CA LEU A 477 -12.32 -22.65 8.63
C LEU A 477 -13.45 -22.33 9.61
N THR A 478 -13.32 -21.25 10.38
CA THR A 478 -14.37 -20.83 11.31
C THR A 478 -15.47 -20.08 10.55
N PRO A 479 -16.73 -20.56 10.53
CA PRO A 479 -17.81 -19.85 9.88
C PRO A 479 -18.08 -18.51 10.55
N ASN A 480 -18.39 -17.49 9.74
CA ASN A 480 -18.73 -16.16 10.23
C ASN A 480 -20.24 -16.02 10.46
N ALA A 481 -20.65 -14.94 11.12
CA ALA A 481 -22.07 -14.68 11.37
C ALA A 481 -22.92 -14.59 10.09
N MET A 482 -22.33 -14.20 8.95
CA MET A 482 -23.05 -14.16 7.67
C MET A 482 -23.42 -15.56 7.19
N THR A 483 -22.52 -16.53 7.34
CA THR A 483 -22.75 -17.92 6.94
C THR A 483 -23.87 -18.57 7.76
N TYR A 484 -23.83 -18.42 9.10
CA TYR A 484 -24.90 -18.89 9.98
C TYR A 484 -26.25 -18.24 9.65
N ASN A 485 -26.27 -16.91 9.52
CA ASN A 485 -27.49 -16.16 9.22
C ASN A 485 -28.12 -16.57 7.89
N ALA A 486 -27.30 -16.88 6.87
CA ALA A 486 -27.80 -17.30 5.57
C ALA A 486 -28.55 -18.63 5.65
N ILE A 487 -27.99 -19.63 6.34
CA ILE A 487 -28.65 -20.94 6.53
C ILE A 487 -29.89 -20.79 7.39
N MET A 488 -29.80 -20.05 8.51
CA MET A 488 -30.96 -19.77 9.36
C MET A 488 -32.12 -19.14 8.56
N LEU A 489 -31.82 -18.17 7.71
CA LEU A 489 -32.83 -17.54 6.85
C LEU A 489 -33.44 -18.53 5.85
N GLY A 490 -32.62 -19.43 5.28
CA GLY A 490 -33.10 -20.50 4.41
C GLY A 490 -34.02 -21.48 5.15
N LEU A 491 -33.62 -21.93 6.34
CA LEU A 491 -34.40 -22.82 7.21
C LEU A 491 -35.75 -22.19 7.61
N CYS A 492 -35.74 -20.92 8.01
CA CYS A 492 -36.96 -20.20 8.36
C CYS A 492 -37.92 -20.06 7.17
N LYS A 493 -37.40 -19.82 5.95
CA LYS A 493 -38.23 -19.78 4.73
C LYS A 493 -38.84 -21.12 4.35
N ASN A 494 -38.20 -22.22 4.73
CA ASN A 494 -38.69 -23.57 4.51
C ASN A 494 -39.57 -24.09 5.66
N HIS A 495 -39.97 -23.23 6.61
CA HIS A 495 -40.74 -23.61 7.81
C HIS A 495 -40.05 -24.68 8.69
N GLN A 496 -38.71 -24.63 8.76
CA GLN A 496 -37.89 -25.47 9.62
C GLN A 496 -37.22 -24.61 10.71
N THR A 497 -37.99 -23.85 11.50
CA THR A 497 -37.39 -22.93 12.48
C THR A 497 -36.74 -23.65 13.65
N ASP A 498 -37.17 -24.87 13.98
CA ASP A 498 -36.56 -25.75 14.96
C ASP A 498 -35.06 -25.96 14.67
N ARG A 499 -34.74 -26.35 13.42
CA ARG A 499 -33.36 -26.49 12.95
C ARG A 499 -32.63 -25.17 12.93
N ALA A 500 -33.33 -24.04 12.68
CA ALA A 500 -32.72 -22.71 12.70
C ALA A 500 -32.32 -22.29 14.13
N ILE A 501 -33.12 -22.65 15.14
CA ILE A 501 -32.82 -22.43 16.57
C ILE A 501 -31.63 -23.29 17.00
N ASP A 502 -31.57 -24.56 16.58
CA ASP A 502 -30.44 -25.44 16.86
C ASP A 502 -29.14 -24.90 16.24
N LEU A 503 -29.20 -24.40 15.00
CA LEU A 503 -28.06 -23.80 14.33
C LEU A 503 -27.62 -22.50 15.02
N PHE A 504 -28.55 -21.71 15.57
CA PHE A 504 -28.25 -20.53 16.37
C PHE A 504 -27.56 -20.89 17.69
N ALA A 505 -27.99 -21.97 18.35
CA ALA A 505 -27.30 -22.48 19.54
C ALA A 505 -25.87 -22.93 19.21
N SER A 506 -25.69 -23.62 18.09
CA SER A 506 -24.37 -24.02 17.56
C SER A 506 -23.48 -22.81 17.26
N MET A 507 -24.03 -21.73 16.72
CA MET A 507 -23.30 -20.47 16.48
C MET A 507 -22.66 -19.92 17.78
N ILE A 508 -23.41 -19.94 18.89
CA ILE A 508 -22.92 -19.48 20.19
C ILE A 508 -21.89 -20.47 20.76
N ALA A 509 -22.14 -21.78 20.65
CA ALA A 509 -21.23 -22.82 21.14
C ALA A 509 -19.86 -22.76 20.44
N ASN A 510 -19.84 -22.43 19.15
CA ASN A 510 -18.62 -22.27 18.35
C ASN A 510 -17.93 -20.90 18.54
N GLY A 511 -18.39 -20.08 19.49
CA GLY A 511 -17.79 -18.78 19.81
C GLY A 511 -18.06 -17.67 18.78
N CYS A 512 -19.00 -17.88 17.84
CA CYS A 512 -19.40 -16.87 16.88
C CYS A 512 -20.49 -15.99 17.49
N MET A 513 -20.20 -14.70 17.72
CA MET A 513 -21.16 -13.81 18.37
C MET A 513 -22.34 -13.46 17.44
N PRO A 514 -23.59 -13.72 17.85
CA PRO A 514 -24.78 -13.31 17.09
C PRO A 514 -24.84 -11.80 16.89
N ASN A 515 -25.26 -11.36 15.70
CA ASN A 515 -25.45 -9.96 15.37
C ASN A 515 -26.94 -9.58 15.33
N GLU A 516 -27.24 -8.29 15.17
CA GLU A 516 -28.63 -7.78 15.08
C GLU A 516 -29.45 -8.52 14.01
N SER A 517 -28.81 -8.92 12.89
CA SER A 517 -29.48 -9.68 11.83
C SER A 517 -29.80 -11.12 12.24
N SER A 518 -28.93 -11.80 12.99
CA SER A 518 -29.16 -13.17 13.50
C SER A 518 -30.45 -13.24 14.31
N TYR A 519 -30.65 -12.29 15.22
CA TYR A 519 -31.86 -12.19 16.03
C TYR A 519 -33.09 -11.79 15.22
N THR A 520 -32.93 -10.89 14.24
CA THR A 520 -34.04 -10.48 13.37
C THR A 520 -34.57 -11.66 12.56
N ILE A 521 -33.68 -12.50 12.02
CA ILE A 521 -34.04 -13.69 11.22
C ILE A 521 -34.84 -14.70 12.06
N LEU A 522 -34.46 -14.93 13.31
CA LEU A 522 -35.22 -15.82 14.20
C LEU A 522 -36.61 -15.27 14.54
N VAL A 523 -36.71 -13.97 14.83
CA VAL A 523 -38.01 -13.32 15.10
C VAL A 523 -38.92 -13.40 13.87
N GLU A 524 -38.38 -13.17 12.67
CA GLU A 524 -39.11 -13.34 11.40
C GLU A 524 -39.54 -14.80 11.19
N GLY A 525 -38.65 -15.76 11.43
CA GLY A 525 -38.97 -17.19 11.33
C GLY A 525 -40.10 -17.64 12.25
N ILE A 526 -40.02 -17.27 13.54
CA ILE A 526 -41.05 -17.59 14.55
C ILE A 526 -42.40 -16.94 14.19
N ALA A 527 -42.38 -15.72 13.65
CA ALA A 527 -43.59 -15.07 13.16
C ALA A 527 -44.20 -15.80 11.95
N CYS A 528 -43.37 -16.27 11.01
CA CYS A 528 -43.80 -17.01 9.82
C CYS A 528 -44.39 -18.40 10.14
N GLU A 529 -44.07 -19.00 11.29
CA GLU A 529 -44.68 -20.25 11.77
C GLU A 529 -46.03 -20.06 12.49
N GLY A 530 -46.53 -18.81 12.57
CA GLY A 530 -47.84 -18.52 13.15
C GLY A 530 -47.83 -18.29 14.66
N MET A 531 -46.66 -18.01 15.26
CA MET A 531 -46.50 -17.63 16.66
C MET A 531 -46.14 -16.14 16.84
N PRO A 532 -46.96 -15.18 16.37
CA PRO A 532 -46.62 -13.76 16.36
C PRO A 532 -46.47 -13.17 17.77
N LYS A 533 -47.13 -13.74 18.78
CA LYS A 533 -47.03 -13.29 20.18
C LYS A 533 -45.64 -13.55 20.76
N GLU A 534 -45.11 -14.75 20.54
CA GLU A 534 -43.79 -15.16 21.01
C GLU A 534 -42.67 -14.41 20.27
N ALA A 535 -42.87 -14.15 18.97
CA ALA A 535 -41.98 -13.28 18.19
C ALA A 535 -41.96 -11.83 18.72
N LEU A 536 -43.12 -11.29 19.13
CA LEU A 536 -43.21 -9.95 19.73
C LEU A 536 -42.54 -9.89 21.11
N GLU A 537 -42.76 -10.88 21.96
CA GLU A 537 -42.12 -10.98 23.27
C GLU A 537 -40.60 -11.08 23.15
N LEU A 538 -40.11 -11.92 22.24
CA LEU A 538 -38.68 -12.03 21.94
C LEU A 538 -38.11 -10.70 21.41
N LEU A 539 -38.82 -10.02 20.52
CA LEU A 539 -38.39 -8.73 19.97
C LEU A 539 -38.36 -7.63 21.04
N ASP A 540 -39.31 -7.62 21.97
CA ASP A 540 -39.37 -6.67 23.07
C ASP A 540 -38.25 -6.88 24.09
N GLU A 541 -37.90 -8.13 24.38
CA GLU A 541 -36.75 -8.46 25.21
C GLU A 541 -35.40 -8.12 24.52
N LEU A 542 -35.29 -8.29 23.20
CA LEU A 542 -34.11 -7.88 22.45
C LEU A 542 -33.95 -6.34 22.40
N CYS A 543 -35.07 -5.61 22.37
CA CYS A 543 -35.09 -4.16 22.45
C CYS A 543 -34.73 -3.65 23.85
N SER A 544 -35.18 -4.34 24.92
CA SER A 544 -34.87 -3.98 26.31
C SER A 544 -33.37 -4.10 26.60
N ARG A 545 -32.71 -5.12 26.01
CA ARG A 545 -31.26 -5.36 26.09
C ARG A 545 -30.41 -4.50 25.15
N ARG A 546 -31.01 -3.58 24.39
CA ARG A 546 -30.35 -2.72 23.38
C ARG A 546 -29.61 -3.47 22.25
N VAL A 547 -29.94 -4.74 22.02
CA VAL A 547 -29.32 -5.57 20.97
C VAL A 547 -29.92 -5.27 19.59
N VAL A 548 -31.18 -4.83 19.54
CA VAL A 548 -31.90 -4.47 18.30
C VAL A 548 -32.45 -3.04 18.38
N LYS A 549 -32.34 -2.26 17.28
CA LYS A 549 -32.81 -0.86 17.24
C LYS A 549 -34.34 -0.77 17.11
N LYS A 550 -34.99 0.01 17.99
CA LYS A 550 -36.46 0.27 18.01
C LYS A 550 -37.10 0.67 16.66
N LYS A 551 -36.34 1.24 15.71
CA LYS A 551 -36.85 1.67 14.38
C LYS A 551 -37.29 0.51 13.48
N LYS A 552 -36.80 -0.72 13.66
CA LYS A 552 -37.21 -1.88 12.84
C LYS A 552 -38.49 -2.58 13.31
N LYS A 553 -38.96 -2.30 14.53
CA LYS A 553 -40.19 -2.89 15.12
C LYS A 553 -41.44 -2.74 14.23
N LYS A 554 -41.54 -1.65 13.45
CA LYS A 554 -42.64 -1.42 12.50
C LYS A 554 -42.48 -2.11 11.14
N LYS A 555 -41.25 -2.48 10.74
CA LYS A 555 -40.95 -3.01 9.40
C LYS A 555 -41.07 -4.53 9.33
N THR A 556 -40.74 -5.23 10.43
CA THR A 556 -40.78 -6.70 10.54
C THR A 556 -42.22 -7.24 10.57
N PHE A 557 -43.16 -6.49 11.14
CA PHE A 557 -44.58 -6.86 11.22
C PHE A 557 -45.47 -6.19 10.17
N SER A 558 -44.91 -5.39 9.25
CA SER A 558 -45.65 -4.88 8.09
C SER A 558 -45.52 -5.76 6.85
N SER A 559 -44.68 -6.80 6.91
CA SER A 559 -44.38 -7.75 5.82
C SER A 559 -44.85 -9.18 6.10
N VAL A 560 -45.46 -9.41 7.26
CA VAL A 560 -46.26 -10.59 7.63
C VAL A 560 -47.72 -10.20 7.46
#